data_AF-Q5BY32-F1
#
_entry.id   AF-Q5BY32-F1
#
_cell.length_a   1.000
_cell.length_b   1.000
_cell.length_c   1.000
_cell.angle_alpha   90.00
_cell.angle_beta   90.00
_cell.angle_gamma   90.00
#
_symmetry.space_group_name_H-M   'P 1'
#
loop_
_entity.id
_entity.type
_entity.pdbx_description
1 polymer ?
#
loop_
_entity_poly.entity_id
_entity_poly.type
_entity_poly.pdbx_seq_one_letter_code
_entity_poly.pdbx_strand_id
1 'polypeptide(L)'
;KLTTKNILIMNTNYPPSRLQVSSLSCKNKCGFYGNPSWDGYCSVCYRNAHQKQSIVRQPSSNASISTQISDAESKRKLSTGRNTTIKNIFKVPRDDSRDQIQVNPEECLQAEKEFKTFLNTFRASINADVSRHVSKLLEQLEPIRGSNIDQASMIVQDFYHNLSNRISNNPMYSNLPLKIKESLLNSVERFITTCIYFWAFASPTTDDENVDLKLQEKIRSLHWVSPYLLDSPINPNSPEELTHLDLATFALIKVNTLLASEDKLSQIVQCCRSVFDALKVHYRNYTVITQQYLCNPTNNISQAST
;
A
#
# COMPACT_ATOMS: atom_id res chain seq x y z
N LYS A 1 -1.83 -3.99 14.79
CA LYS A 1 -2.82 -3.69 13.70
C LYS A 1 -2.65 -2.28 13.11
N LEU A 2 -1.71 -2.11 12.19
CA LEU A 2 -1.73 -0.98 11.26
C LEU A 2 -2.77 -1.25 10.16
N THR A 3 -4.02 -0.93 10.49
CA THR A 3 -5.02 -0.60 9.47
C THR A 3 -5.06 0.92 9.39
N THR A 4 -5.56 1.48 8.29
CA THR A 4 -5.75 2.91 7.91
C THR A 4 -6.41 3.82 8.97
N LYS A 5 -6.61 3.32 10.20
CA LYS A 5 -7.26 3.91 11.37
C LYS A 5 -6.41 4.84 12.23
N ASN A 6 -5.09 4.90 12.08
CA ASN A 6 -4.25 5.60 13.06
C ASN A 6 -3.71 6.98 12.62
N ILE A 7 -4.02 7.46 11.41
CA ILE A 7 -3.57 8.75 10.86
C ILE A 7 -4.75 9.74 10.69
N LEU A 8 -5.74 9.73 11.60
CA LEU A 8 -6.87 10.68 11.54
C LEU A 8 -7.25 11.25 12.93
N ILE A 9 -6.28 11.46 13.81
CA ILE A 9 -6.44 12.45 14.88
C ILE A 9 -5.29 13.45 14.74
N MET A 10 -5.41 14.32 13.75
CA MET A 10 -4.65 15.56 13.70
C MET A 10 -5.62 16.68 14.06
N ASN A 11 -5.30 17.37 15.16
CA ASN A 11 -5.68 18.73 15.47
C ASN A 11 -7.14 19.01 15.88
N THR A 12 -7.40 19.07 17.19
CA THR A 12 -8.66 19.56 17.79
C THR A 12 -8.69 21.09 17.98
N ASN A 13 -7.75 21.85 17.41
CA ASN A 13 -7.68 23.31 17.56
C ASN A 13 -7.95 24.11 16.28
N TYR A 14 -8.48 23.47 15.22
CA TYR A 14 -9.07 24.16 14.08
C TYR A 14 -10.58 23.90 14.03
N PRO A 15 -11.42 24.89 13.66
CA PRO A 15 -12.85 24.67 13.52
C PRO A 15 -13.06 23.49 12.56
N PRO A 16 -13.94 22.53 12.90
CA PRO A 16 -14.01 21.27 12.22
C PRO A 16 -14.25 21.54 10.73
N SER A 17 -13.27 21.16 9.91
CA SER A 17 -13.45 20.99 8.48
C SER A 17 -14.78 20.29 8.28
N ARG A 18 -15.68 20.96 7.55
CA ARG A 18 -17.11 20.66 7.34
C ARG A 18 -17.37 19.35 6.58
N LEU A 19 -16.53 18.35 6.77
CA LEU A 19 -16.82 16.97 6.44
C LEU A 19 -17.69 16.45 7.58
N GLN A 20 -18.90 15.98 7.27
CA GLN A 20 -19.72 15.25 8.24
C GLN A 20 -19.03 13.93 8.59
N VAL A 21 -18.04 14.01 9.46
CA VAL A 21 -17.35 12.89 10.11
C VAL A 21 -18.37 11.97 10.80
N SER A 22 -19.55 12.50 11.15
CA SER A 22 -20.70 11.77 11.69
C SER A 22 -21.30 10.73 10.75
N SER A 23 -21.30 10.94 9.43
CA SER A 23 -21.88 9.98 8.46
C SER A 23 -20.96 8.80 8.15
N LEU A 24 -19.68 8.88 8.53
CA LEU A 24 -18.68 7.82 8.38
C LEU A 24 -18.49 7.01 9.65
N SER A 25 -19.21 7.32 10.73
CA SER A 25 -19.06 6.61 12.00
C SER A 25 -19.54 5.15 11.87
N CYS A 26 -18.78 4.22 12.47
CA CYS A 26 -19.16 2.82 12.48
C CYS A 26 -20.55 2.68 13.08
N LYS A 27 -21.42 1.91 12.42
CA LYS A 27 -22.79 1.62 12.84
C LYS A 27 -22.91 1.16 14.30
N ASN A 28 -21.86 0.51 14.82
CA ASN A 28 -21.77 0.03 16.21
C ASN A 28 -21.27 1.09 17.24
N LYS A 29 -21.12 2.36 16.85
CA LYS A 29 -20.72 3.51 17.68
C LYS A 29 -19.49 3.28 18.57
N CYS A 30 -18.53 2.51 18.10
CA CYS A 30 -17.33 2.10 18.86
C CYS A 30 -16.18 3.11 18.81
N GLY A 31 -16.43 4.37 18.43
CA GLY A 31 -15.39 5.40 18.28
C GLY A 31 -14.51 5.24 17.04
N PHE A 32 -14.92 4.40 16.09
CA PHE A 32 -14.21 4.10 14.85
C PHE A 32 -15.07 4.40 13.62
N TYR A 33 -14.47 4.59 12.44
CA TYR A 33 -15.19 4.83 11.19
C TYR A 33 -15.53 3.53 10.44
N GLY A 34 -16.71 3.48 9.84
CA GLY A 34 -17.16 2.44 8.91
C GLY A 34 -17.02 2.90 7.45
N ASN A 35 -17.09 1.96 6.51
CA ASN A 35 -17.06 2.29 5.09
C ASN A 35 -18.15 1.52 4.31
N PRO A 36 -18.51 1.95 3.10
CA PRO A 36 -19.54 1.30 2.29
C PRO A 36 -19.22 -0.15 1.90
N SER A 37 -17.94 -0.49 1.70
CA SER A 37 -17.51 -1.85 1.40
C SER A 37 -17.73 -2.83 2.57
N TRP A 38 -17.95 -2.32 3.80
CA TRP A 38 -18.23 -3.08 5.02
C TRP A 38 -19.59 -2.72 5.66
N ASP A 39 -20.60 -2.36 4.86
CA ASP A 39 -21.97 -2.04 5.31
C ASP A 39 -22.03 -0.97 6.42
N GLY A 40 -21.11 -0.01 6.39
CA GLY A 40 -21.02 1.05 7.39
C GLY A 40 -20.47 0.59 8.76
N TYR A 41 -19.92 -0.62 8.88
CA TYR A 41 -19.17 -1.07 10.06
C TYR A 41 -17.67 -0.81 9.92
N CYS A 42 -16.98 -0.60 11.04
CA CYS A 42 -15.52 -0.65 11.05
C CYS A 42 -15.02 -2.10 10.92
N SER A 43 -13.77 -2.30 10.51
CA SER A 43 -13.15 -3.63 10.36
C SER A 43 -13.36 -4.57 11.56
N VAL A 44 -13.31 -4.02 12.78
CA VAL A 44 -13.50 -4.79 14.02
C VAL A 44 -14.97 -5.16 14.22
N CYS A 45 -15.90 -4.22 14.06
CA CYS A 45 -17.32 -4.48 14.28
C CYS A 45 -17.94 -5.31 13.16
N TYR A 46 -17.46 -5.13 11.92
CA TYR A 46 -17.83 -5.95 10.78
C TYR A 46 -17.45 -7.42 11.03
N ARG A 47 -16.22 -7.66 11.49
CA ARG A 47 -15.73 -8.99 11.87
C ARG A 47 -16.56 -9.60 13.00
N ASN A 48 -16.85 -8.85 14.06
CA ASN A 48 -17.65 -9.36 15.17
C ASN A 48 -19.10 -9.67 14.75
N ALA A 49 -19.68 -8.89 13.85
CA ALA A 49 -21.02 -9.13 13.30
C ALA A 49 -21.05 -10.38 12.41
N HIS A 50 -20.04 -10.57 11.55
CA HIS A 50 -19.96 -11.73 10.65
C HIS A 50 -19.51 -13.02 11.35
N GLN A 51 -18.66 -12.94 12.37
CA GLN A 51 -18.24 -14.10 13.18
C GLN A 51 -19.41 -14.63 14.03
N LYS A 52 -20.34 -13.77 14.45
CA LYS A 52 -21.61 -14.18 15.06
C LYS A 52 -22.57 -14.84 14.06
N GLN A 53 -22.58 -14.41 12.80
CA GLN A 53 -23.41 -15.05 11.77
C GLN A 53 -22.89 -16.45 11.38
N SER A 54 -21.58 -16.71 11.44
CA SER A 54 -21.02 -18.06 11.20
C SER A 54 -21.29 -19.06 12.33
N ILE A 55 -21.51 -18.59 13.57
CA ILE A 55 -21.84 -19.46 14.72
C ILE A 55 -23.33 -19.85 14.72
N VAL A 56 -24.20 -19.08 14.06
CA VAL A 56 -25.67 -19.32 14.05
C VAL A 56 -26.12 -20.20 12.87
N ARG A 57 -25.22 -20.61 11.95
CA ARG A 57 -25.53 -21.50 10.82
C ARG A 57 -24.82 -22.85 10.90
N GLN A 58 -25.12 -23.63 11.94
CA GLN A 58 -24.88 -25.08 11.97
C GLN A 58 -26.18 -25.75 12.47
N PRO A 59 -26.89 -26.54 11.65
CA PRO A 59 -27.96 -27.39 12.13
C PRO A 59 -27.38 -28.64 12.78
N SER A 60 -27.82 -28.93 13.99
CA SER A 60 -27.56 -30.17 14.72
C SER A 60 -28.25 -31.37 14.07
N SER A 61 -27.53 -32.46 13.82
CA SER A 61 -28.15 -33.80 13.69
C SER A 61 -27.20 -34.90 14.17
N ASN A 62 -27.66 -35.63 15.19
CA ASN A 62 -27.00 -36.73 15.87
C ASN A 62 -26.94 -38.02 15.02
N ALA A 63 -25.84 -38.76 15.22
CA ALA A 63 -25.68 -40.23 15.32
C ALA A 63 -26.25 -41.18 14.24
N SER A 64 -25.37 -42.03 13.65
CA SER A 64 -25.28 -43.51 13.86
C SER A 64 -24.83 -44.33 12.61
N ILE A 65 -23.79 -45.17 12.81
CA ILE A 65 -23.63 -46.59 12.37
C ILE A 65 -23.28 -46.96 10.89
N SER A 66 -22.00 -47.36 10.72
CA SER A 66 -21.47 -48.68 10.25
C SER A 66 -21.32 -49.12 8.76
N THR A 67 -20.08 -49.59 8.48
CA THR A 67 -19.60 -50.78 7.70
C THR A 67 -19.48 -50.85 6.16
N GLN A 68 -18.26 -51.25 5.74
CA GLN A 68 -17.80 -52.09 4.60
C GLN A 68 -17.83 -51.50 3.17
N ILE A 69 -17.04 -51.91 2.14
CA ILE A 69 -15.77 -52.62 1.83
C ILE A 69 -15.54 -52.36 0.29
N SER A 70 -14.29 -52.50 -0.19
CA SER A 70 -13.83 -52.86 -1.56
C SER A 70 -13.79 -51.88 -2.76
N ASP A 71 -12.58 -51.83 -3.34
CA ASP A 71 -12.18 -52.03 -4.75
C ASP A 71 -12.14 -50.90 -5.81
N ALA A 72 -10.88 -50.62 -6.19
CA ALA A 72 -10.26 -50.66 -7.52
C ALA A 72 -11.00 -50.14 -8.78
N GLU A 73 -10.35 -49.19 -9.47
CA GLU A 73 -9.69 -49.38 -10.79
C GLU A 73 -9.82 -48.18 -11.76
N SER A 74 -8.66 -47.62 -12.10
CA SER A 74 -8.20 -47.01 -13.36
C SER A 74 -9.18 -46.38 -14.36
N LYS A 75 -8.98 -45.08 -14.66
CA LYS A 75 -8.98 -44.59 -16.07
C LYS A 75 -8.16 -43.30 -16.24
N ARG A 76 -7.10 -43.42 -17.07
CA ARG A 76 -6.25 -42.33 -17.60
C ARG A 76 -7.07 -41.34 -18.42
N LYS A 77 -6.85 -40.02 -18.25
CA LYS A 77 -6.92 -39.02 -19.35
C LYS A 77 -6.01 -37.81 -19.08
N LEU A 78 -5.07 -37.62 -20.01
CA LEU A 78 -4.51 -36.37 -20.56
C LEU A 78 -3.96 -35.29 -19.61
N SER A 79 -2.64 -35.23 -19.55
CA SER A 79 -1.86 -34.12 -19.00
C SER A 79 -1.91 -32.90 -19.92
N THR A 80 -2.79 -31.95 -19.61
CA THR A 80 -2.60 -30.55 -20.04
C THR A 80 -1.82 -29.85 -18.93
N GLY A 81 -0.66 -29.29 -19.28
CA GLY A 81 0.30 -28.66 -18.38
C GLY A 81 -0.37 -27.68 -17.41
N ARG A 82 -0.21 -27.96 -16.11
CA ARG A 82 -0.83 -27.21 -15.02
C ARG A 82 0.10 -26.07 -14.60
N ASN A 83 -0.36 -24.83 -14.79
CA ASN A 83 0.19 -23.60 -14.20
C ASN A 83 0.00 -23.58 -12.66
N THR A 84 0.58 -24.55 -11.95
CA THR A 84 0.33 -24.78 -10.50
C THR A 84 1.31 -24.07 -9.57
N THR A 85 2.46 -23.62 -10.05
CA THR A 85 3.52 -23.05 -9.19
C THR A 85 3.12 -21.68 -8.64
N ILE A 86 2.67 -20.76 -9.51
CA ILE A 86 2.31 -19.38 -9.09
C ILE A 86 1.08 -19.36 -8.18
N LYS A 87 0.13 -20.29 -8.38
CA LYS A 87 -1.05 -20.42 -7.51
C LYS A 87 -0.72 -20.87 -6.09
N ASN A 88 0.42 -21.52 -5.87
CA ASN A 88 0.85 -21.92 -4.53
C ASN A 88 1.57 -20.77 -3.80
N ILE A 89 2.22 -19.88 -4.54
CA ILE A 89 2.76 -18.61 -4.00
C ILE A 89 1.62 -17.75 -3.45
N PHE A 90 0.47 -17.67 -4.13
CA PHE A 90 -0.68 -16.93 -3.63
C PHE A 90 -1.48 -17.64 -2.52
N LYS A 91 -1.18 -18.92 -2.22
CA LYS A 91 -1.82 -19.60 -1.09
C LYS A 91 -1.08 -19.23 0.18
N VAL A 92 -1.77 -18.51 1.05
CA VAL A 92 -1.32 -18.28 2.42
C VAL A 92 -1.48 -19.59 3.22
N PRO A 93 -0.47 -20.05 3.98
CA PRO A 93 -0.66 -21.11 4.96
C PRO A 93 -1.78 -20.73 5.92
N ARG A 94 -2.80 -21.59 6.04
CA ARG A 94 -3.84 -21.45 7.06
C ARG A 94 -3.24 -21.90 8.38
N ASP A 95 -2.69 -20.95 9.14
CA ASP A 95 -2.48 -21.15 10.56
C ASP A 95 -3.68 -20.54 11.29
N ASP A 96 -4.35 -21.34 12.13
CA ASP A 96 -5.69 -21.08 12.69
C ASP A 96 -5.68 -20.00 13.80
N SER A 97 -4.64 -19.18 13.83
CA SER A 97 -4.37 -18.22 14.89
C SER A 97 -3.46 -17.09 14.41
N ARG A 98 -3.96 -16.17 13.55
CA ARG A 98 -3.81 -14.71 13.70
C ARG A 98 -4.14 -13.91 12.43
N ASP A 99 -4.51 -12.66 12.69
CA ASP A 99 -4.90 -11.58 11.79
C ASP A 99 -3.88 -11.30 10.68
N GLN A 100 -4.07 -11.89 9.50
CA GLN A 100 -3.34 -11.54 8.30
C GLN A 100 -3.97 -10.33 7.60
N ILE A 101 -3.12 -9.45 7.05
CA ILE A 101 -3.52 -8.50 6.01
C ILE A 101 -4.15 -9.35 4.90
N GLN A 102 -5.46 -9.20 4.70
CA GLN A 102 -6.14 -9.83 3.56
C GLN A 102 -5.62 -9.14 2.29
N VAL A 103 -4.55 -9.68 1.72
CA VAL A 103 -4.19 -9.36 0.35
C VAL A 103 -5.30 -9.86 -0.53
N ASN A 104 -5.88 -8.96 -1.33
CA ASN A 104 -6.89 -9.33 -2.28
C ASN A 104 -6.21 -10.25 -3.31
N PRO A 105 -6.56 -11.55 -3.38
CA PRO A 105 -5.95 -12.45 -4.38
C PRO A 105 -6.11 -11.92 -5.81
N GLU A 106 -7.09 -11.05 -6.02
CA GLU A 106 -7.35 -10.35 -7.27
C GLU A 106 -6.22 -9.39 -7.68
N GLU A 107 -5.59 -8.63 -6.76
CA GLU A 107 -4.52 -7.67 -7.10
C GLU A 107 -3.25 -8.40 -7.55
N CYS A 108 -2.92 -9.48 -6.85
CA CYS A 108 -1.85 -10.40 -7.24
C CYS A 108 -2.08 -11.04 -8.62
N LEU A 109 -3.31 -11.54 -8.86
CA LEU A 109 -3.69 -12.08 -10.17
C LEU A 109 -3.69 -11.01 -11.26
N GLN A 110 -4.07 -9.78 -10.92
CA GLN A 110 -4.07 -8.65 -11.84
C GLN A 110 -2.65 -8.24 -12.22
N ALA A 111 -1.74 -8.16 -11.24
CA ALA A 111 -0.31 -7.91 -11.49
C ALA A 111 0.29 -9.00 -12.39
N GLU A 112 -0.06 -10.28 -12.18
CA GLU A 112 0.37 -11.38 -13.05
C GLU A 112 -0.13 -11.21 -14.50
N LYS A 113 -1.41 -10.85 -14.68
CA LYS A 113 -1.99 -10.61 -16.00
C LYS A 113 -1.32 -9.44 -16.70
N GLU A 114 -1.14 -8.31 -16.02
CA GLU A 114 -0.50 -7.12 -16.56
C GLU A 114 0.96 -7.38 -16.93
N PHE A 115 1.70 -8.09 -16.06
CA PHE A 115 3.08 -8.49 -16.33
C PHE A 115 3.18 -9.36 -17.59
N LYS A 116 2.35 -10.40 -17.70
CA LYS A 116 2.31 -11.27 -18.89
C LYS A 116 1.92 -10.51 -20.15
N THR A 117 0.95 -9.60 -20.04
CA THR A 117 0.49 -8.77 -21.15
C THR A 117 1.61 -7.87 -21.65
N PHE A 118 2.34 -7.22 -20.73
CA PHE A 118 3.51 -6.42 -21.05
C PHE A 118 4.64 -7.26 -21.68
N LEU A 119 4.97 -8.42 -21.13
CA LEU A 119 5.99 -9.31 -21.71
C LEU A 119 5.62 -9.81 -23.10
N ASN A 120 4.34 -10.00 -23.41
CA ASN A 120 3.87 -10.42 -24.73
C ASN A 120 4.09 -9.35 -25.82
N THR A 121 4.41 -8.11 -25.45
CA THR A 121 4.80 -7.06 -26.41
C THR A 121 6.23 -7.25 -26.94
N PHE A 122 7.06 -8.05 -26.27
CA PHE A 122 8.44 -8.34 -26.67
C PHE A 122 8.53 -9.56 -27.59
N ARG A 123 9.69 -9.74 -28.22
CA ARG A 123 10.01 -10.98 -28.94
C ARG A 123 9.90 -12.18 -27.99
N ALA A 124 9.45 -13.32 -28.53
CA ALA A 124 9.25 -14.55 -27.75
C ALA A 124 10.51 -14.99 -26.97
N SER A 125 11.70 -14.75 -27.51
CA SER A 125 12.96 -15.04 -26.82
C SER A 125 13.17 -14.21 -25.54
N ILE A 126 12.89 -12.90 -25.60
CA ILE A 126 12.98 -11.98 -24.45
C ILE A 126 11.94 -12.36 -23.40
N ASN A 127 10.71 -12.59 -23.83
CA ASN A 127 9.62 -13.00 -22.95
C ASN A 127 9.96 -14.31 -22.22
N ALA A 128 10.41 -15.34 -22.94
CA ALA A 128 10.76 -16.62 -22.36
C ALA A 128 11.94 -16.51 -21.38
N ASP A 129 12.95 -15.70 -21.71
CA ASP A 129 14.11 -15.50 -20.84
C ASP A 129 13.73 -14.80 -19.52
N VAL A 130 12.99 -13.69 -19.59
CA VAL A 130 12.55 -12.94 -18.39
C VAL A 130 11.59 -13.79 -17.56
N SER A 131 10.62 -14.44 -18.19
CA SER A 131 9.68 -15.34 -17.51
C SER A 131 10.41 -16.47 -16.79
N ARG A 132 11.45 -17.06 -17.40
CA ARG A 132 12.26 -18.10 -16.78
C ARG A 132 13.00 -17.60 -15.53
N HIS A 133 13.60 -16.42 -15.59
CA HIS A 133 14.32 -15.85 -14.45
C HIS A 133 13.37 -15.49 -13.31
N VAL A 134 12.21 -14.91 -13.62
CA VAL A 134 11.16 -14.60 -12.65
C VAL A 134 10.63 -15.87 -11.99
N SER A 135 10.30 -16.91 -12.76
CA SER A 135 9.87 -18.20 -12.18
C SER A 135 10.94 -18.82 -11.29
N LYS A 136 12.20 -18.77 -11.70
CA LYS A 136 13.33 -19.28 -10.90
C LYS A 136 13.48 -18.51 -9.57
N LEU A 137 13.37 -17.19 -9.59
CA LEU A 137 13.39 -16.38 -8.37
C LEU A 137 12.27 -16.83 -7.42
N LEU A 138 11.04 -16.94 -7.93
CA LEU A 138 9.90 -17.31 -7.11
C LEU A 138 10.02 -18.71 -6.51
N GLU A 139 10.60 -19.67 -7.25
CA GLU A 139 10.95 -21.00 -6.74
C GLU A 139 12.00 -20.95 -5.63
N GLN A 140 12.99 -20.05 -5.73
CA GLN A 140 14.01 -19.86 -4.69
C GLN A 140 13.47 -19.20 -3.42
N LEU A 141 12.43 -18.35 -3.53
CA LEU A 141 11.83 -17.66 -2.39
C LEU A 141 10.83 -18.53 -1.62
N GLU A 142 10.18 -19.48 -2.28
CA GLU A 142 9.16 -20.35 -1.65
C GLU A 142 9.64 -21.06 -0.36
N PRO A 143 10.84 -21.69 -0.28
CA PRO A 143 11.27 -22.39 0.94
C PRO A 143 11.63 -21.48 2.12
N ILE A 144 11.96 -20.21 1.88
CA ILE A 144 12.38 -19.25 2.91
C ILE A 144 11.27 -18.24 3.27
N ARG A 145 10.12 -18.39 2.63
CA ARG A 145 8.93 -17.55 2.81
C ARG A 145 8.52 -17.53 4.28
N GLY A 146 8.60 -16.36 4.91
CA GLY A 146 8.18 -16.14 6.28
C GLY A 146 9.12 -16.71 7.36
N SER A 147 10.34 -17.16 7.00
CA SER A 147 11.33 -17.64 7.97
C SER A 147 12.55 -16.74 8.11
N ASN A 148 13.07 -16.21 7.00
CA ASN A 148 14.25 -15.33 7.00
C ASN A 148 14.10 -14.21 5.96
N ILE A 149 13.71 -13.03 6.43
CA ILE A 149 13.49 -11.87 5.54
C ILE A 149 14.80 -11.31 4.97
N ASP A 150 15.90 -11.36 5.72
CA ASP A 150 17.19 -10.83 5.28
C ASP A 150 17.75 -11.65 4.12
N GLN A 151 17.67 -12.98 4.24
CA GLN A 151 18.04 -13.89 3.17
C GLN A 151 17.15 -13.71 1.94
N ALA A 152 15.84 -13.54 2.13
CA ALA A 152 14.92 -13.25 1.03
C ALA A 152 15.26 -11.93 0.33
N SER A 153 15.59 -10.89 1.09
CA SER A 153 16.03 -9.60 0.58
C SER A 153 17.30 -9.74 -0.27
N MET A 154 18.33 -10.44 0.24
CA MET A 154 19.56 -10.71 -0.51
C MET A 154 19.29 -11.41 -1.86
N ILE A 155 18.46 -12.47 -1.86
CA ILE A 155 18.11 -13.20 -3.09
C ILE A 155 17.40 -12.31 -4.10
N VAL A 156 16.47 -11.45 -3.64
CA VAL A 156 15.76 -10.50 -4.51
C VAL A 156 16.70 -9.44 -5.08
N GLN A 157 17.62 -8.89 -4.27
CA GLN A 157 18.61 -7.90 -4.72
C GLN A 157 19.59 -8.50 -5.73
N ASP A 158 20.12 -9.69 -5.46
CA ASP A 158 20.99 -10.42 -6.40
C ASP A 158 20.26 -10.69 -7.71
N PHE A 159 18.98 -11.04 -7.67
CA PHE A 159 18.16 -11.21 -8.87
C PHE A 159 18.08 -9.92 -9.69
N TYR A 160 17.76 -8.78 -9.08
CA TYR A 160 17.66 -7.50 -9.82
C TYR A 160 18.99 -7.09 -10.43
N HIS A 161 20.09 -7.24 -9.67
CA HIS A 161 21.43 -6.97 -10.17
C HIS A 161 21.77 -7.85 -11.39
N ASN A 162 21.54 -9.17 -11.28
CA ASN A 162 21.82 -10.12 -12.36
C ASN A 162 20.93 -9.88 -13.59
N LEU A 163 19.64 -9.60 -13.40
CA LEU A 163 18.72 -9.33 -14.49
C LEU A 163 19.06 -8.01 -15.20
N SER A 164 19.38 -6.95 -14.46
CA SER A 164 19.79 -5.66 -15.01
C SER A 164 21.08 -5.78 -15.83
N ASN A 165 22.09 -6.47 -15.29
CA ASN A 165 23.33 -6.76 -16.01
C ASN A 165 23.06 -7.56 -17.28
N ARG A 166 22.16 -8.54 -17.23
CA ARG A 166 21.78 -9.36 -18.39
C ARG A 166 21.09 -8.53 -19.47
N ILE A 167 20.12 -7.69 -19.11
CA ILE A 167 19.40 -6.81 -20.06
C ILE A 167 20.35 -5.77 -20.68
N SER A 168 21.38 -5.36 -19.96
CA SER A 168 22.37 -4.40 -20.45
C SER A 168 23.37 -5.03 -21.41
N ASN A 169 23.88 -6.22 -21.09
CA ASN A 169 25.05 -6.80 -21.76
C ASN A 169 24.73 -7.92 -22.75
N ASN A 170 23.58 -8.59 -22.64
CA ASN A 170 23.27 -9.73 -23.51
C ASN A 170 22.80 -9.23 -24.90
N PRO A 171 23.38 -9.76 -26.01
CA PRO A 171 23.02 -9.37 -27.38
C PRO A 171 21.52 -9.48 -27.71
N MET A 172 20.76 -10.32 -27.00
CA MET A 172 19.32 -10.45 -27.19
C MET A 172 18.54 -9.14 -26.92
N TYR A 173 19.10 -8.26 -26.07
CA TYR A 173 18.49 -7.00 -25.68
C TYR A 173 19.14 -5.78 -26.36
N SER A 174 20.12 -5.97 -27.25
CA SER A 174 20.89 -4.88 -27.85
C SER A 174 20.02 -3.89 -28.63
N ASN A 175 18.98 -4.40 -29.30
CA ASN A 175 18.06 -3.62 -30.13
C ASN A 175 16.97 -2.88 -29.34
N LEU A 176 16.94 -2.98 -28.01
CA LEU A 176 15.94 -2.31 -27.18
C LEU A 176 16.44 -0.92 -26.75
N PRO A 177 15.63 0.14 -26.89
CA PRO A 177 15.93 1.46 -26.33
C PRO A 177 16.08 1.39 -24.80
N LEU A 178 16.92 2.27 -24.23
CA LEU A 178 17.17 2.33 -22.78
C LEU A 178 15.86 2.45 -21.97
N LYS A 179 14.97 3.35 -22.38
CA LYS A 179 13.66 3.54 -21.72
C LYS A 179 12.81 2.26 -21.68
N ILE A 180 12.89 1.41 -22.69
CA ILE A 180 12.17 0.14 -22.74
C ILE A 180 12.84 -0.90 -21.82
N LYS A 181 14.18 -0.89 -21.72
CA LYS A 181 14.92 -1.72 -20.76
C LYS A 181 14.57 -1.35 -19.32
N GLU A 182 14.51 -0.06 -19.01
CA GLU A 182 14.07 0.46 -17.70
C GLU A 182 12.61 0.05 -17.40
N SER A 183 11.70 0.27 -18.36
CA SER A 183 10.29 -0.14 -18.20
C SER A 183 10.13 -1.65 -18.00
N LEU A 184 11.02 -2.47 -18.58
CA LEU A 184 11.04 -3.90 -18.35
C LEU A 184 11.44 -4.25 -16.92
N LEU A 185 12.48 -3.60 -16.39
CA LEU A 185 12.89 -3.77 -14.99
C LEU A 185 11.80 -3.33 -14.02
N ASN A 186 11.17 -2.17 -14.25
CA ASN A 186 10.05 -1.69 -13.42
C ASN A 186 8.86 -2.67 -13.45
N SER A 187 8.52 -3.20 -14.63
CA SER A 187 7.43 -4.17 -14.76
C SER A 187 7.70 -5.46 -13.99
N VAL A 188 8.96 -5.93 -14.01
CA VAL A 188 9.40 -7.07 -13.19
C VAL A 188 9.34 -6.73 -11.70
N GLU A 189 9.84 -5.56 -11.29
CA GLU A 189 9.84 -5.13 -9.89
C GLU A 189 8.42 -5.05 -9.33
N ARG A 190 7.51 -4.41 -10.07
CA ARG A 190 6.11 -4.29 -9.68
C ARG A 190 5.44 -5.65 -9.51
N PHE A 191 5.71 -6.59 -10.42
CA PHE A 191 5.19 -7.95 -10.33
C PHE A 191 5.73 -8.68 -9.09
N ILE A 192 7.06 -8.71 -8.92
CA ILE A 192 7.71 -9.41 -7.81
C ILE A 192 7.29 -8.83 -6.46
N THR A 193 7.35 -7.51 -6.28
CA THR A 193 7.01 -6.85 -5.01
C THR A 193 5.54 -7.05 -4.64
N THR A 194 4.63 -7.02 -5.63
CA THR A 194 3.23 -7.38 -5.41
C THR A 194 3.07 -8.83 -4.98
N CYS A 195 3.77 -9.77 -5.64
CA CYS A 195 3.72 -11.20 -5.30
C CYS A 195 4.26 -11.51 -3.90
N ILE A 196 5.31 -10.83 -3.45
CA ILE A 196 5.94 -11.14 -2.16
C ILE A 196 5.35 -10.34 -0.99
N TYR A 197 4.55 -9.30 -1.28
CA TYR A 197 4.05 -8.35 -0.29
C TYR A 197 3.46 -9.01 0.96
N PHE A 198 2.56 -9.99 0.79
CA PHE A 198 1.77 -10.52 1.90
C PHE A 198 2.57 -11.30 2.96
N TRP A 199 3.82 -11.67 2.67
CA TRP A 199 4.72 -12.35 3.63
C TRP A 199 6.00 -11.58 3.90
N ALA A 200 6.41 -10.70 2.99
CA ALA A 200 7.60 -9.88 3.14
C ALA A 200 7.32 -8.55 3.86
N PHE A 201 6.15 -7.95 3.66
CA PHE A 201 5.77 -6.70 4.32
C PHE A 201 5.43 -6.94 5.79
N ALA A 202 6.09 -6.21 6.69
CA ALA A 202 5.92 -6.30 8.15
C ALA A 202 5.90 -7.77 8.61
N SER A 203 6.94 -8.51 8.23
CA SER A 203 7.01 -9.96 8.45
C SER A 203 6.91 -10.28 9.95
N PRO A 204 6.21 -11.36 10.37
CA PRO A 204 6.17 -11.76 11.78
C PRO A 204 7.54 -12.13 12.38
N THR A 205 8.56 -12.28 11.52
CA THR A 205 9.94 -12.59 11.91
C THR A 205 10.77 -11.35 12.23
N THR A 206 10.26 -10.15 11.96
CA THR A 206 10.91 -8.86 12.26
C THR A 206 10.23 -8.16 13.43
N ASP A 207 10.85 -7.08 13.92
CA ASP A 207 10.26 -6.17 14.91
C ASP A 207 9.55 -4.97 14.27
N ASP A 208 9.27 -5.00 12.97
CA ASP A 208 8.66 -3.91 12.21
C ASP A 208 7.36 -3.41 12.88
N GLU A 209 6.47 -4.32 13.30
CA GLU A 209 5.21 -3.92 13.96
C GLU A 209 5.48 -3.19 15.29
N ASN A 210 6.49 -3.61 16.05
CA ASN A 210 6.84 -2.97 17.31
C ASN A 210 7.44 -1.58 17.08
N VAL A 211 8.29 -1.43 16.07
CA VAL A 211 8.87 -0.15 15.67
C VAL A 211 7.78 0.81 15.16
N ASP A 212 6.87 0.31 14.32
CA ASP A 212 5.74 1.08 13.79
C ASP A 212 4.81 1.55 14.91
N LEU A 213 4.49 0.70 15.89
CA LEU A 213 3.65 1.06 17.03
C LEU A 213 4.30 2.15 17.88
N LYS A 214 5.60 2.03 18.18
CA LYS A 214 6.35 3.05 18.94
C LYS A 214 6.38 4.39 18.19
N LEU A 215 6.63 4.36 16.88
CA LEU A 215 6.62 5.55 16.04
C LEU A 215 5.23 6.20 16.03
N GLN A 216 4.18 5.38 15.87
CA GLN A 216 2.80 5.85 15.89
C GLN A 216 2.40 6.48 17.22
N GLU A 217 2.74 5.86 18.36
CA GLU A 217 2.52 6.42 19.69
C GLU A 217 3.27 7.73 19.87
N LYS A 218 4.52 7.80 19.39
CA LYS A 218 5.30 9.03 19.43
C LYS A 218 4.63 10.14 18.63
N ILE A 219 4.20 9.89 17.40
CA ILE A 219 3.47 10.87 16.57
C ILE A 219 2.18 11.33 17.26
N ARG A 220 1.41 10.42 17.86
CA ARG A 220 0.18 10.77 18.58
C ARG A 220 0.44 11.58 19.86
N SER A 221 1.55 11.31 20.56
CA SER A 221 1.95 12.09 21.74
C SER A 221 2.28 13.55 21.40
N LEU A 222 2.62 13.83 20.14
CA LEU A 222 2.95 15.16 19.61
C LEU A 222 1.73 15.91 19.04
N HIS A 223 0.50 15.53 19.40
CA HIS A 223 -0.72 16.22 18.95
C HIS A 223 -0.78 17.72 19.30
N TRP A 224 0.04 18.17 20.25
CA TRP A 224 0.15 19.57 20.68
C TRP A 224 1.11 20.40 19.80
N VAL A 225 1.87 19.78 18.90
CA VAL A 225 2.81 20.48 18.02
C VAL A 225 2.04 21.34 17.02
N SER A 226 2.39 22.61 16.94
CA SER A 226 1.80 23.58 16.02
C SER A 226 2.81 23.98 14.94
N PRO A 227 2.35 24.50 13.78
CA PRO A 227 3.24 24.98 12.72
C PRO A 227 4.26 26.03 13.21
N TYR A 228 3.87 26.86 14.18
CA TYR A 228 4.74 27.90 14.77
C TYR A 228 5.93 27.32 15.54
N LEU A 229 5.77 26.15 16.17
CA LEU A 229 6.87 25.48 16.89
C LEU A 229 7.87 24.79 15.95
N LEU A 230 7.49 24.61 14.68
CA LEU A 230 8.30 23.98 13.65
C LEU A 230 8.95 25.02 12.72
N ASP A 231 8.84 26.31 13.04
CA ASP A 231 9.21 27.42 12.15
C ASP A 231 8.64 27.24 10.73
N SER A 232 7.44 26.65 10.64
CA SER A 232 6.81 26.37 9.36
C SER A 232 6.37 27.69 8.73
N PRO A 233 6.78 27.98 7.48
CA PRO A 233 6.33 29.20 6.80
C PRO A 233 4.84 29.12 6.45
N ILE A 234 4.25 27.92 6.39
CA ILE A 234 2.87 27.73 5.92
C ILE A 234 1.88 28.37 6.90
N ASN A 235 1.02 29.23 6.37
CA ASN A 235 0.00 29.92 7.15
C ASN A 235 -1.19 28.98 7.39
N PRO A 236 -1.47 28.60 8.64
CA PRO A 236 -2.52 27.63 8.91
C PRO A 236 -3.94 28.25 8.86
N ASN A 237 -4.06 29.56 8.60
CA ASN A 237 -5.33 30.22 8.33
C ASN A 237 -5.62 30.36 6.83
N SER A 238 -4.69 29.94 5.96
CA SER A 238 -4.83 30.02 4.50
C SER A 238 -5.47 28.74 3.95
N PRO A 239 -6.74 28.76 3.51
CA PRO A 239 -7.42 27.55 3.04
C PRO A 239 -6.77 26.96 1.78
N GLU A 240 -6.17 27.81 0.93
CA GLU A 240 -5.45 27.38 -0.27
C GLU A 240 -4.17 26.62 0.08
N GLU A 241 -3.39 27.11 1.05
CA GLU A 241 -2.18 26.41 1.53
C GLU A 241 -2.54 25.09 2.24
N LEU A 242 -3.60 25.11 3.07
CA LEU A 242 -4.10 23.91 3.76
C LEU A 242 -4.60 22.84 2.78
N THR A 243 -5.22 23.21 1.67
CA THR A 243 -5.68 22.24 0.65
C THR A 243 -4.51 21.40 0.12
N HIS A 244 -3.37 22.03 -0.11
CA HIS A 244 -2.17 21.31 -0.55
C HIS A 244 -1.58 20.42 0.56
N LEU A 245 -1.66 20.83 1.83
CA LEU A 245 -1.28 19.97 2.95
C LEU A 245 -2.21 18.76 3.14
N ASP A 246 -3.51 18.93 2.89
CA ASP A 246 -4.46 17.81 2.89
C ASP A 246 -4.11 16.81 1.78
N LEU A 247 -3.81 17.28 0.57
CA LEU A 247 -3.35 16.43 -0.53
C LEU A 247 -2.05 15.69 -0.18
N ALA A 248 -1.10 16.36 0.49
CA ALA A 248 0.12 15.72 0.98
C ALA A 248 -0.20 14.60 1.99
N THR A 249 -1.10 14.88 2.93
CA THR A 249 -1.55 13.92 3.95
C THR A 249 -2.23 12.71 3.32
N PHE A 250 -3.14 12.93 2.36
CA PHE A 250 -3.80 11.84 1.63
C PHE A 250 -2.79 10.99 0.84
N ALA A 251 -1.79 11.63 0.23
CA ALA A 251 -0.76 10.91 -0.51
C ALA A 251 0.04 9.97 0.41
N LEU A 252 0.43 10.42 1.60
CA LEU A 252 1.10 9.59 2.62
C LEU A 252 0.21 8.46 3.15
N ILE A 253 -1.06 8.73 3.46
CA ILE A 253 -2.00 7.70 3.93
C ILE A 253 -2.15 6.59 2.88
N LYS A 254 -2.19 6.96 1.59
CA LYS A 254 -2.35 6.02 0.48
C LYS A 254 -1.14 5.10 0.28
N VAL A 255 0.06 5.43 0.77
CA VAL A 255 1.24 4.54 0.71
C VAL A 255 0.93 3.16 1.31
N ASN A 256 0.13 3.12 2.38
CA ASN A 256 -0.21 1.88 3.08
C ASN A 256 -1.26 1.02 2.37
N THR A 257 -1.92 1.54 1.33
CA THR A 257 -2.90 0.77 0.54
C THR A 257 -2.30 0.16 -0.71
N LEU A 258 -1.02 0.42 -0.99
CA LEU A 258 -0.33 0.00 -2.20
C LEU A 258 0.57 -1.20 -1.91
N LEU A 259 0.70 -2.10 -2.87
CA LEU A 259 1.54 -3.29 -2.74
C LEU A 259 2.93 -3.08 -3.32
N ALA A 260 2.99 -2.58 -4.56
CA ALA A 260 4.26 -2.38 -5.25
C ALA A 260 5.11 -1.25 -4.65
N SER A 261 6.43 -1.46 -4.63
CA SER A 261 7.42 -0.48 -4.19
C SER A 261 7.36 0.82 -5.01
N GLU A 262 7.27 0.71 -6.34
CA GLU A 262 7.18 1.84 -7.25
C GLU A 262 5.97 2.75 -6.94
N ASP A 263 4.79 2.15 -6.72
CA ASP A 263 3.58 2.91 -6.39
C ASP A 263 3.70 3.61 -5.03
N LYS A 264 4.30 2.96 -4.03
CA LYS A 264 4.58 3.56 -2.72
C LYS A 264 5.50 4.78 -2.87
N LEU A 265 6.58 4.66 -3.64
CA LEU A 265 7.51 5.76 -3.90
C LEU A 265 6.83 6.91 -4.66
N SER A 266 6.01 6.59 -5.67
CA SER A 266 5.23 7.59 -6.42
C SER A 266 4.32 8.41 -5.52
N GLN A 267 3.67 7.77 -4.54
CA GLN A 267 2.86 8.46 -3.54
C GLN A 267 3.69 9.35 -2.59
N ILE A 268 4.89 8.93 -2.21
CA ILE A 268 5.80 9.77 -1.41
C ILE A 268 6.22 11.01 -2.22
N VAL A 269 6.57 10.83 -3.50
CA VAL A 269 6.89 11.94 -4.40
C VAL A 269 5.69 12.89 -4.55
N GLN A 270 4.47 12.35 -4.69
CA GLN A 270 3.26 13.16 -4.75
C GLN A 270 3.03 13.95 -3.45
N CYS A 271 3.29 13.35 -2.28
CA CYS A 271 3.26 14.08 -1.01
C CYS A 271 4.22 15.27 -1.03
N CYS A 272 5.49 15.04 -1.40
CA CYS A 272 6.48 16.10 -1.46
C CYS A 272 6.07 17.23 -2.43
N ARG A 273 5.54 16.89 -3.61
CA ARG A 273 5.04 17.87 -4.58
C ARG A 273 3.93 18.74 -3.99
N SER A 274 2.95 18.12 -3.32
CA SER A 274 1.88 18.85 -2.66
C SER A 274 2.40 19.79 -1.56
N VAL A 275 3.44 19.39 -0.80
CA VAL A 275 4.10 20.29 0.16
C VAL A 275 4.77 21.47 -0.56
N PHE A 276 5.47 21.24 -1.67
CA PHE A 276 6.06 22.32 -2.47
C PHE A 276 5.00 23.28 -3.05
N ASP A 277 3.84 22.76 -3.47
CA ASP A 277 2.75 23.60 -3.94
C ASP A 277 2.19 24.49 -2.81
N ALA A 278 2.05 23.96 -1.58
CA ALA A 278 1.69 24.76 -0.40
C ALA A 278 2.69 25.90 -0.16
N LEU A 279 3.99 25.59 -0.22
CA LEU A 279 5.05 26.61 -0.08
C LEU A 279 5.01 27.65 -1.20
N LYS A 280 4.76 27.23 -2.45
CA LYS A 280 4.64 28.14 -3.58
C LYS A 280 3.48 29.11 -3.41
N VAL A 281 2.33 28.62 -2.93
CA VAL A 281 1.18 29.47 -2.59
C VAL A 281 1.54 30.44 -1.47
N HIS A 282 2.20 29.96 -0.40
CA HIS A 282 2.65 30.82 0.69
C HIS A 282 3.50 32.00 0.20
N TYR A 283 4.57 31.73 -0.57
CA TYR A 283 5.46 32.79 -1.06
C TYR A 283 4.78 33.72 -2.08
N ARG A 284 3.81 33.20 -2.87
CA ARG A 284 2.97 34.05 -3.72
C ARG A 284 2.12 35.01 -2.88
N ASN A 285 1.49 34.52 -1.81
CA ASN A 285 0.67 35.35 -0.92
C ASN A 285 1.53 36.39 -0.19
N TYR A 286 2.70 35.99 0.29
CA TYR A 286 3.66 36.89 0.94
C TYR A 286 4.14 38.01 0.01
N THR A 287 4.45 37.70 -1.25
CA THR A 287 4.88 38.70 -2.25
C THR A 287 3.77 39.69 -2.59
N VAL A 288 2.52 39.23 -2.73
CA VAL A 288 1.37 40.13 -2.95
C VAL A 288 1.16 41.08 -1.76
N ILE A 289 1.22 40.55 -0.54
CA ILE A 289 1.05 41.34 0.68
C ILE A 289 2.16 42.40 0.79
N THR A 290 3.42 42.01 0.61
CA THR A 290 4.56 42.94 0.68
C THR A 290 4.50 44.02 -0.42
N GLN A 291 4.11 43.67 -1.64
CA GLN A 291 3.88 44.66 -2.70
C GLN A 291 2.75 45.63 -2.38
N GLN A 292 1.65 45.16 -1.78
CA GLN A 292 0.54 46.02 -1.37
C GLN A 292 0.95 47.03 -0.28
N TYR A 293 1.81 46.61 0.67
CA TYR A 293 2.37 47.51 1.68
C TYR A 293 3.34 48.54 1.09
N LEU A 294 4.17 48.15 0.12
CA LEU A 294 5.13 49.05 -0.52
C LEU A 294 4.47 50.06 -1.46
N CYS A 295 3.34 49.71 -2.09
CA CYS A 295 2.64 50.56 -3.04
C CYS A 295 1.58 51.49 -2.42
N ASN A 296 1.25 51.37 -1.12
CA ASN A 296 0.29 52.24 -0.41
C ASN A 296 0.92 52.93 0.82
N PRO A 297 1.69 54.02 0.65
CA PRO A 297 2.21 54.78 1.79
C PRO A 297 1.18 55.70 2.47
N THR A 298 0.01 55.94 1.88
CA THR A 298 -0.82 57.13 2.20
C THR A 298 -1.99 56.92 3.17
N ASN A 299 -2.17 55.75 3.79
CA ASN A 299 -3.27 55.55 4.76
C ASN A 299 -2.85 55.56 6.24
N ASN A 300 -1.55 55.67 6.55
CA ASN A 300 -1.06 55.61 7.95
C ASN A 300 -0.76 56.97 8.59
N ILE A 301 -1.06 58.10 7.95
CA ILE A 301 -0.81 59.45 8.53
C ILE A 301 -2.10 60.11 9.06
N SER A 302 -3.29 59.62 8.71
CA SER A 302 -4.54 60.33 9.01
C SER A 302 -5.25 59.93 10.31
N GLN A 303 -4.65 59.11 11.19
CA GLN A 303 -5.23 58.77 12.50
C GLN A 303 -4.41 59.24 13.71
N ALA A 304 -3.40 60.11 13.51
CA ALA A 304 -2.63 60.69 14.61
C ALA A 304 -2.90 62.18 14.85
N SER A 305 -4.00 62.74 14.33
CA SER A 305 -4.36 64.14 14.59
C SER A 305 -5.87 64.38 14.48
N THR A 306 -6.64 63.97 15.49
CA THR A 306 -7.68 64.80 16.13
C THR A 306 -8.08 64.20 17.46
#